data_AF-X5QUR7-F1
#
_entry.id   AF-X5QUR7-F1
#
_cell.length_a   1.000
_cell.length_b   1.000
_cell.length_c   1.000
_cell.angle_alpha   90.00
_cell.angle_beta   90.00
_cell.angle_gamma   90.00
#
_symmetry.space_group_name_H-M   'P 1'
#
loop_
_entity.id
_entity.type
_entity.pdbx_description
1 polymer ?
#
loop_
_entity_poly.entity_id
_entity_poly.type
_entity_poly.pdbx_seq_one_letter_code
_entity_poly.pdbx_strand_id
1 'polypeptide(L)' 'MVVDEIAARRLKILLEQYMETSKRRHDAVSTAAAEIAIRAVMPNCPASGKALDDMIAACAFEHGLGVLFDRPDA' A
#
# COMPACT_ATOMS: atom_id res chain seq x y z
N MET A 1 22.33 -4.41 6.81
CA MET A 1 21.11 -3.60 6.59
C MET A 1 20.52 -3.77 5.18
N VAL A 2 20.80 -4.86 4.45
CA VAL A 2 20.38 -5.06 3.04
C VAL A 2 18.99 -5.69 2.91
N VAL A 3 18.54 -6.42 3.93
CA VAL A 3 17.25 -7.13 3.93
C VAL A 3 16.07 -6.16 3.91
N ASP A 4 16.22 -5.01 4.56
CA ASP A 4 15.19 -3.97 4.64
C ASP A 4 15.00 -3.25 3.30
N GLU A 5 16.08 -2.96 2.57
CA GLU A 5 16.03 -2.33 1.25
C GLU A 5 15.37 -3.23 0.19
N ILE A 6 15.64 -4.54 0.23
CA ILE A 6 15.01 -5.51 -0.68
C ILE A 6 13.51 -5.64 -0.35
N ALA A 7 13.17 -5.67 0.94
CA ALA A 7 11.79 -5.72 1.39
C ALA A 7 11.03 -4.45 1.01
N ALA A 8 11.62 -3.27 1.18
CA ALA A 8 11.06 -1.98 0.78
C ALA A 8 10.85 -1.90 -0.73
N ARG A 9 11.81 -2.37 -1.52
CA ARG A 9 11.68 -2.40 -2.99
C ARG A 9 10.58 -3.34 -3.47
N ARG A 10 10.45 -4.53 -2.84
CA ARG A 10 9.35 -5.46 -3.14
C ARG A 10 8.00 -4.89 -2.76
N LEU A 11 7.92 -4.23 -1.61
CA LEU A 11 6.71 -3.56 -1.14
C LEU A 11 6.28 -2.45 -2.12
N LYS A 12 7.22 -1.65 -2.63
CA LYS A 12 6.93 -0.62 -3.63
C LYS A 12 6.34 -1.23 -4.91
N ILE A 13 6.96 -2.30 -5.44
CA ILE A 13 6.45 -3.00 -6.63
C ILE A 13 5.03 -3.55 -6.39
N LEU A 14 4.78 -4.14 -5.21
CA LEU A 14 3.45 -4.65 -4.86
C LEU A 14 2.40 -3.54 -4.76
N LEU A 15 2.77 -2.41 -4.16
CA LEU A 15 1.94 -1.22 -4.10
C LEU A 15 1.60 -0.73 -5.50
N GLU A 16 2.58 -0.54 -6.36
CA GLU A 16 2.38 -0.12 -7.76
C GLU A 16 1.45 -1.08 -8.51
N GLN A 17 1.67 -2.39 -8.39
CA GLN A 17 0.80 -3.40 -9.02
C GLN A 17 -0.64 -3.36 -8.48
N TYR A 18 -0.78 -3.16 -7.17
CA TYR A 18 -2.08 -3.05 -6.53
C TYR A 18 -2.81 -1.79 -6.99
N MET A 19 -2.11 -0.65 -7.05
CA MET A 19 -2.65 0.63 -7.52
C MET A 19 -3.05 0.57 -8.99
N GLU A 20 -2.21 0.03 -9.87
CA GLU A 20 -2.53 -0.15 -11.29
C GLU A 20 -3.76 -1.05 -11.51
N THR A 21 -3.91 -2.08 -10.68
CA THR A 21 -5.08 -2.97 -10.72
C THR A 21 -6.32 -2.26 -10.19
N SER A 22 -6.19 -1.53 -9.09
CA SER A 22 -7.29 -0.77 -8.49
C SER A 22 -7.75 0.33 -9.41
N LYS A 23 -6.84 1.08 -10.05
CA LYS A 23 -7.13 2.12 -11.05
C LYS A 23 -8.01 1.65 -12.20
N ARG A 24 -7.87 0.39 -12.62
CA ARG A 24 -8.72 -0.18 -13.67
C ARG A 24 -10.14 -0.52 -13.20
N ARG A 25 -10.34 -0.69 -11.89
CA ARG A 25 -11.61 -1.18 -11.31
C ARG A 25 -12.34 -0.14 -10.46
N HIS A 26 -11.62 0.80 -9.85
CA HIS A 26 -12.08 1.75 -8.85
C HIS A 26 -11.26 3.04 -8.92
N ASP A 27 -11.91 4.20 -8.83
CA ASP A 27 -11.25 5.52 -8.76
C ASP A 27 -10.61 5.81 -7.40
N ALA A 28 -10.80 4.92 -6.41
CA ALA A 28 -10.28 5.11 -5.07
C ALA A 28 -9.82 3.80 -4.41
N VAL A 29 -8.90 3.92 -3.46
CA VAL A 29 -8.27 2.82 -2.73
C VAL A 29 -8.45 3.03 -1.23
N SER A 30 -8.98 2.01 -0.54
CA SER A 30 -9.00 1.99 0.93
C SER A 30 -7.65 1.54 1.48
N THR A 31 -7.08 2.31 2.42
CA THR A 31 -5.79 1.97 3.03
C THR A 31 -5.87 0.68 3.84
N ALA A 32 -7.00 0.41 4.50
CA ALA A 32 -7.24 -0.84 5.23
C ALA A 32 -7.28 -2.06 4.28
N ALA A 33 -7.99 -1.93 3.15
CA ALA A 33 -8.06 -3.00 2.14
C ALA A 33 -6.69 -3.25 1.48
N ALA A 34 -5.96 -2.18 1.18
CA ALA A 34 -4.61 -2.26 0.63
C ALA A 34 -3.64 -2.91 1.62
N GLU A 35 -3.66 -2.54 2.90
CA GLU A 35 -2.85 -3.18 3.94
C GLU A 35 -3.13 -4.67 4.05
N ILE A 36 -4.40 -5.09 4.08
CA ILE A 36 -4.78 -6.50 4.14
C ILE A 36 -4.24 -7.26 2.92
N ALA A 37 -4.42 -6.72 1.72
CA ALA A 37 -3.95 -7.33 0.49
C ALA A 37 -2.43 -7.46 0.46
N ILE A 38 -1.72 -6.42 0.86
CA ILE A 38 -0.25 -6.40 0.91
C ILE A 38 0.25 -7.39 1.95
N ARG A 39 -0.34 -7.45 3.15
CA ARG A 39 0.03 -8.42 4.20
C ARG A 39 -0.24 -9.86 3.77
N ALA A 40 -1.30 -10.10 3.00
CA ALA A 40 -1.59 -11.43 2.47
C ALA A 40 -0.50 -11.94 1.51
N VAL A 41 0.10 -11.03 0.73
CA VAL A 41 1.19 -11.37 -0.21
C VAL A 41 2.56 -11.32 0.47
N MET A 42 2.73 -10.44 1.46
CA MET A 42 3.99 -10.18 2.14
C MET A 42 3.77 -10.11 3.67
N PRO A 43 3.75 -11.26 4.35
CA PRO A 43 3.50 -11.32 5.80
C PRO A 43 4.63 -10.69 6.64
N ASN A 44 5.86 -10.63 6.10
CA ASN A 44 7.00 -9.94 6.71
C ASN A 44 7.14 -8.51 6.16
N CYS A 45 6.05 -7.74 6.14
CA CYS A 45 6.10 -6.35 5.70
C CYS A 45 7.00 -5.51 6.63
N PRO A 46 7.98 -4.77 6.08
CA PRO A 46 8.88 -3.92 6.88
C PRO A 46 8.16 -2.67 7.46
N ALA A 47 6.97 -2.34 6.94
CA ALA A 47 6.14 -1.24 7.41
C ALA A 47 4.82 -1.76 7.96
N SER A 48 4.37 -1.20 9.07
CA SER A 48 3.11 -1.56 9.74
C SER A 48 2.44 -0.29 10.26
N GLY A 49 1.10 -0.30 10.29
CA GLY A 49 0.34 0.83 10.83
C GLY A 49 0.42 2.07 9.92
N LYS A 50 0.50 3.23 10.54
CA LYS A 50 0.49 4.54 9.87
C LYS A 50 1.58 4.71 8.80
N ALA A 51 2.76 4.11 9.00
CA ALA A 51 3.82 4.18 8.00
C ALA A 51 3.46 3.45 6.69
N LEU A 52 2.70 2.36 6.78
CA LEU A 52 2.19 1.65 5.61
C LEU A 52 1.06 2.44 4.95
N ASP A 53 0.15 3.02 5.74
CA ASP A 53 -0.92 3.90 5.25
C ASP A 53 -0.35 5.11 4.49
N ASP A 54 0.69 5.77 5.02
CA ASP A 54 1.36 6.91 4.38
C ASP A 54 2.01 6.52 3.05
N MET A 55 2.61 5.32 2.94
CA MET A 55 3.16 4.80 1.67
C MET A 55 2.08 4.45 0.65
N ILE A 56 0.98 3.84 1.10
CA ILE A 56 -0.18 3.56 0.26
C ILE A 56 -0.74 4.87 -0.29
N ALA A 57 -0.90 5.88 0.58
CA ALA A 57 -1.42 7.18 0.20
C ALA A 57 -0.51 7.90 -0.80
N ALA A 58 0.79 7.90 -0.57
CA ALA A 58 1.77 8.47 -1.49
C ALA A 58 1.72 7.78 -2.86
N CYS A 59 1.70 6.44 -2.88
CA CYS A 59 1.66 5.67 -4.13
C CYS A 59 0.35 5.90 -4.90
N ALA A 60 -0.80 5.92 -4.20
CA ALA A 60 -2.10 6.21 -4.80
C ALA A 60 -2.16 7.62 -5.39
N PHE A 61 -1.62 8.61 -4.69
CA PHE A 61 -1.53 10.00 -5.18
C PHE A 61 -0.70 10.08 -6.47
N GLU A 62 0.46 9.42 -6.53
CA GLU A 62 1.28 9.37 -7.74
C GLU A 62 0.55 8.70 -8.92
N HIS A 63 -0.36 7.75 -8.66
CA HIS A 63 -1.14 7.07 -9.68
C HIS A 63 -2.44 7.80 -10.06
N GLY A 64 -2.75 8.91 -9.38
CA GLY A 64 -3.97 9.70 -9.58
C GLY A 64 -5.23 9.06 -9.01
N LEU A 65 -5.10 8.24 -7.95
CA LEU A 65 -6.20 7.57 -7.28
C LEU A 65 -6.61 8.29 -6.00
N GLY A 66 -7.91 8.30 -5.72
CA GLY A 66 -8.43 8.73 -4.42
C GLY A 66 -8.01 7.75 -3.32
N VAL A 67 -7.76 8.25 -2.11
CA VAL A 67 -7.38 7.43 -0.95
C VAL A 67 -8.46 7.54 0.11
N LEU A 68 -9.00 6.41 0.55
CA LEU A 68 -9.89 6.34 1.71
C LEU A 68 -9.10 5.85 2.92
N PHE A 69 -8.95 6.72 3.91
CA PHE A 69 -8.43 6.35 5.23
C PHE A 69 -9.56 5.71 6.04
N ASP A 70 -9.81 4.42 5.78
CA ASP A 70 -10.91 3.65 6.37
C ASP A 70 -10.55 3.03 7.74
N ARG A 71 -9.39 3.38 8.31
CA ARG A 71 -9.02 2.91 9.66
C ARG A 71 -9.75 3.75 10.72
N PRO A 72 -10.59 3.12 11.56
CA PRO A 72 -11.40 3.86 12.53
C PRO A 72 -10.66 4.35 13.77
N ASP A 73 -9.34 4.15 13.90
CA ASP A 73 -8.56 4.67 15.02
C ASP A 73 -7.06 4.61 14.68
N ALA A 74 -6.36 5.74 14.79
CA ALA A 74 -4.90 5.86 14.72
C ALA A 74 -4.39 6.45 16.03
#